data_AF-A0A927NBV4-F1
#
_entry.id   AF-A0A927NBV4-F1
#
_cell.length_a   1.000
_cell.length_b   1.000
_cell.length_c   1.000
_cell.angle_alpha   90.00
_cell.angle_beta   90.00
_cell.angle_gamma   90.00
#
_symmetry.space_group_name_H-M   'P 1'
#
loop_
_entity.id
_entity.type
_entity.pdbx_description
1 polymer ?
#
loop_
_entity_poly.entity_id
_entity_poly.type
_entity_poly.pdbx_seq_one_letter_code
_entity_poly.pdbx_strand_id
1 'polypeptide(L)'
;MNSKIAKRVISITVIALVAALIITTIVLAIVPKKMQNVIGDNYIMVRAYVDGTEVNKYLKNSDEFKKISELHEESLEDSLLSAIFQGSGKFDVKVKTADYSNVLSSVAEVAGTNVLVFEFPSQDDGKQIFQTLEVNGEVYKDSNSLNESTVEYDMIVMPLVDSDNYDLCTIYLANSVTKVSSYKVEFFAHQSELYDYVASLAEKVAK
;
A
#
# COMPACT_ATOMS: atom_id res chain seq x y z
N MET A 1 -13.28 -44.96 35.87
CA MET A 1 -12.23 -43.94 35.65
C MET A 1 -12.05 -43.14 36.95
N ASN A 2 -10.82 -43.06 37.48
CA ASN A 2 -10.60 -42.53 38.83
C ASN A 2 -10.91 -41.02 38.90
N SER A 3 -11.86 -40.61 39.73
CA SER A 3 -12.34 -39.21 39.88
C SER A 3 -11.20 -38.18 40.00
N LYS A 4 -10.10 -38.56 40.69
CA LYS A 4 -8.90 -37.72 40.85
C LYS A 4 -8.09 -37.53 39.57
N ILE A 5 -8.05 -38.54 38.70
CA ILE A 5 -7.33 -38.48 37.40
C ILE A 5 -8.11 -37.58 36.45
N ALA A 6 -9.44 -37.72 36.38
CA ALA A 6 -10.28 -36.86 35.55
C ALA A 6 -10.17 -35.38 35.93
N LYS A 7 -10.19 -35.06 37.24
CA LYS A 7 -10.00 -33.68 37.72
C LYS A 7 -8.63 -33.10 37.36
N ARG A 8 -7.55 -33.90 37.46
CA ARG A 8 -6.20 -33.46 37.06
C ARG A 8 -6.10 -33.19 35.56
N VAL A 9 -6.65 -34.07 34.74
CA VAL A 9 -6.66 -33.88 33.27
C VAL A 9 -7.39 -32.60 32.92
N ILE A 10 -8.60 -32.38 33.47
CA ILE A 10 -9.37 -31.15 33.23
C ILE A 10 -8.60 -29.91 33.67
N SER A 11 -7.97 -29.91 34.86
CA SER A 11 -7.18 -28.77 35.32
C SER A 11 -5.99 -28.47 34.40
N ILE A 12 -5.27 -29.49 33.91
CA ILE A 12 -4.16 -29.30 32.96
C ILE A 12 -4.68 -28.73 31.65
N THR A 13 -5.79 -29.24 31.13
CA THR A 13 -6.40 -28.74 29.89
C THR A 13 -6.83 -27.28 30.03
N VAL A 14 -7.46 -26.91 31.15
CA VAL A 14 -7.86 -25.52 31.41
C VAL A 14 -6.64 -24.59 31.49
N ILE A 15 -5.57 -25.00 32.19
CA ILE A 15 -4.33 -24.21 32.27
C ILE A 15 -3.69 -24.04 30.89
N ALA A 16 -3.62 -25.11 30.09
CA ALA A 16 -3.09 -25.04 28.73
C ALA A 16 -3.91 -24.11 27.83
N LEU A 17 -5.24 -24.13 27.96
CA LEU A 17 -6.14 -23.27 27.19
C LEU A 17 -5.97 -21.79 27.57
N VAL A 18 -5.85 -21.50 28.86
CA VAL A 18 -5.59 -20.14 29.36
C VAL A 18 -4.21 -19.65 28.90
N ALA A 19 -3.18 -20.50 28.96
CA ALA A 19 -1.84 -20.16 28.47
C ALA A 19 -1.86 -19.85 26.96
N ALA A 20 -2.56 -20.65 26.15
CA ALA A 20 -2.72 -20.39 24.72
C ALA A 20 -3.40 -19.04 24.47
N LEU A 21 -4.51 -18.74 25.17
CA LEU A 21 -5.21 -17.45 25.04
C LEU A 21 -4.33 -16.25 25.40
N ILE A 22 -3.54 -16.36 26.47
CA ILE A 22 -2.61 -15.30 26.88
C ILE A 22 -1.54 -15.07 25.81
N ILE A 23 -0.93 -16.15 25.30
CA ILE A 23 0.09 -16.07 24.25
C ILE A 23 -0.51 -15.42 22.99
N THR A 24 -1.68 -15.87 22.54
CA THR A 24 -2.36 -15.27 21.38
C THR A 24 -2.64 -13.80 21.61
N THR A 25 -3.12 -13.40 22.79
CA THR A 25 -3.42 -11.99 23.11
C THR A 25 -2.15 -11.12 23.09
N ILE A 26 -1.04 -11.63 23.62
CA ILE A 26 0.25 -10.93 23.59
C ILE A 26 0.75 -10.76 22.15
N VAL A 27 0.67 -11.82 21.34
CA VAL A 27 1.04 -11.76 19.92
C VAL A 27 0.17 -10.75 19.18
N LEU A 28 -1.15 -10.78 19.39
CA LEU A 28 -2.11 -9.83 18.81
C LEU A 28 -1.84 -8.37 19.24
N ALA A 29 -1.31 -8.16 20.45
CA ALA A 29 -1.03 -6.82 20.98
C ALA A 29 0.28 -6.23 20.44
N ILE A 30 1.27 -7.07 20.10
CA ILE A 30 2.57 -6.64 19.59
C ILE A 30 2.54 -6.44 18.08
N VAL A 31 1.69 -7.19 17.38
CA VAL A 31 1.56 -7.12 15.93
C VAL A 31 0.90 -5.80 15.51
N PRO A 32 1.55 -4.97 14.66
CA PRO A 32 0.94 -3.78 14.12
C PRO A 32 -0.34 -4.13 13.36
N LYS A 33 -1.40 -3.35 13.62
CA LYS A 33 -2.72 -3.55 13.00
C LYS A 33 -2.75 -3.10 11.54
N LYS A 34 -1.98 -2.04 11.22
CA LYS A 34 -1.87 -1.48 9.87
C LYS A 34 -0.47 -1.69 9.34
N MET A 35 -0.36 -1.85 8.02
CA MET A 35 0.91 -1.69 7.33
C MET A 35 1.31 -0.22 7.31
N GLN A 36 2.60 0.04 7.23
CA GLN A 36 3.07 1.39 6.98
C GLN A 36 2.58 1.87 5.61
N ASN A 37 1.92 3.02 5.58
CA ASN A 37 1.56 3.68 4.33
C ASN A 37 2.82 4.24 3.66
N VAL A 38 3.19 3.68 2.52
CA VAL A 38 4.38 4.10 1.75
C VAL A 38 4.11 5.38 0.94
N ILE A 39 2.84 5.69 0.67
CA ILE A 39 2.43 6.83 -0.18
C ILE A 39 2.42 8.15 0.61
N GLY A 40 2.32 8.11 1.94
CA GLY A 40 2.11 9.30 2.77
C GLY A 40 0.74 9.98 2.51
N ASP A 41 0.43 11.06 3.24
CA ASP A 41 -0.93 11.67 3.26
C ASP A 41 -0.98 13.10 2.68
N ASN A 42 0.14 13.59 2.15
CA ASN A 42 0.33 14.97 1.72
C ASN A 42 0.15 15.20 0.21
N TYR A 43 -0.30 14.19 -0.54
CA TYR A 43 -0.71 14.39 -1.93
C TYR A 43 -1.93 15.33 -2.01
N ILE A 44 -2.00 16.10 -3.09
CA ILE A 44 -3.05 17.12 -3.34
C ILE A 44 -4.04 16.73 -4.43
N MET A 45 -3.65 15.77 -5.27
CA MET A 45 -4.43 15.32 -6.41
C MET A 45 -4.24 13.84 -6.64
N VAL A 46 -5.30 13.17 -7.07
CA VAL A 46 -5.28 11.80 -7.56
C VAL A 46 -5.84 11.77 -8.97
N ARG A 47 -5.16 11.08 -9.88
CA ARG A 47 -5.67 10.78 -11.23
C ARG A 47 -5.98 9.30 -11.33
N ALA A 48 -7.14 8.99 -11.88
CA ALA A 48 -7.55 7.61 -12.12
C ALA A 48 -7.39 7.29 -13.61
N TYR A 49 -6.76 6.16 -13.90
CA TYR A 49 -6.65 5.59 -15.23
C TYR A 49 -7.31 4.21 -15.25
N VAL A 50 -8.08 3.95 -16.30
CA VAL A 50 -8.69 2.65 -16.58
C VAL A 50 -8.33 2.30 -18.02
N ASP A 51 -7.72 1.14 -18.21
CA ASP A 51 -7.28 0.65 -19.54
C ASP A 51 -6.46 1.69 -20.33
N GLY A 52 -5.50 2.35 -19.67
CA GLY A 52 -4.66 3.37 -20.30
C GLY A 52 -5.27 4.75 -20.47
N THR A 53 -6.56 4.90 -20.19
CA THR A 53 -7.26 6.17 -20.39
C THR A 53 -7.45 6.88 -19.06
N GLU A 54 -7.02 8.15 -18.99
CA GLU A 54 -7.30 9.00 -17.83
C GLU A 54 -8.81 9.25 -17.75
N VAL A 55 -9.44 8.75 -16.68
CA VAL A 55 -10.87 8.92 -16.43
C VAL A 55 -11.15 10.33 -15.94
N ASN A 56 -10.45 10.75 -14.88
CA ASN A 56 -10.61 12.08 -14.29
C ASN A 56 -9.46 12.40 -13.31
N LYS A 57 -9.41 13.68 -12.89
CA LYS A 57 -8.54 14.20 -11.84
C LYS A 57 -9.36 14.66 -10.64
N TYR A 58 -8.98 14.21 -9.46
CA TYR A 58 -9.68 14.48 -8.21
C TYR A 58 -8.78 15.29 -7.28
N LEU A 59 -9.23 16.49 -6.91
CA LEU A 59 -8.53 17.34 -5.95
C LEU A 59 -8.92 16.97 -4.52
N LYS A 60 -8.04 17.28 -3.55
CA LYS A 60 -8.17 16.95 -2.12
C LYS A 60 -9.55 17.20 -1.47
N ASN A 61 -10.30 18.17 -1.97
CA ASN A 61 -11.60 18.55 -1.42
C ASN A 61 -12.80 17.77 -2.01
N SER A 62 -12.59 17.02 -3.09
CA SER A 62 -13.65 16.22 -3.74
C SER A 62 -14.02 14.99 -2.92
N ASP A 63 -15.25 14.49 -3.09
CA ASP A 63 -15.71 13.31 -2.38
C ASP A 63 -15.06 12.04 -2.92
N GLU A 64 -14.76 12.00 -4.23
CA GLU A 64 -14.00 10.94 -4.86
C GLU A 64 -12.59 10.83 -4.31
N PHE A 65 -11.90 11.96 -4.11
CA PHE A 65 -10.59 11.97 -3.47
C PHE A 65 -10.65 11.35 -2.07
N LYS A 66 -11.60 11.81 -1.24
CA LYS A 66 -11.74 11.29 0.13
C LYS A 66 -12.02 9.79 0.12
N LYS A 67 -12.87 9.33 -0.80
CA LYS A 67 -13.20 7.90 -0.90
C LYS A 67 -12.02 7.07 -1.37
N ILE A 68 -11.22 7.57 -2.31
CA ILE A 68 -9.96 6.93 -2.71
C ILE A 68 -8.97 6.86 -1.54
N SER A 69 -8.80 7.96 -0.80
CA SER A 69 -7.91 7.98 0.38
C SER A 69 -8.36 6.99 1.46
N GLU A 70 -9.65 6.94 1.76
CA GLU A 70 -10.24 6.00 2.72
C GLU A 70 -10.00 4.55 2.30
N LEU A 71 -10.38 4.19 1.07
CA LEU A 71 -10.20 2.83 0.54
C LEU A 71 -8.73 2.43 0.43
N HIS A 72 -7.83 3.38 0.14
CA HIS A 72 -6.39 3.14 0.15
C HIS A 72 -5.89 2.85 1.56
N GLU A 73 -6.33 3.60 2.57
CA GLU A 73 -5.98 3.32 3.96
C GLU A 73 -6.52 1.95 4.40
N GLU A 74 -7.79 1.66 4.09
CA GLU A 74 -8.45 0.37 4.37
C GLU A 74 -7.72 -0.81 3.70
N SER A 75 -7.17 -0.62 2.48
CA SER A 75 -6.38 -1.66 1.80
C SER A 75 -5.14 -2.12 2.59
N LEU A 76 -4.66 -1.27 3.50
CA LEU A 76 -3.52 -1.50 4.37
C LEU A 76 -3.92 -1.94 5.79
N GLU A 77 -5.22 -1.92 6.14
CA GLU A 77 -5.72 -2.02 7.52
C GLU A 77 -5.76 -3.41 8.14
N ASP A 78 -5.39 -4.49 7.46
CA ASP A 78 -5.69 -5.86 7.94
C ASP A 78 -4.49 -6.81 8.06
N SER A 79 -3.26 -6.30 8.24
CA SER A 79 -2.22 -6.79 7.35
C SER A 79 -1.05 -7.62 7.92
N LEU A 80 -0.86 -7.83 9.22
CA LEU A 80 0.18 -8.78 9.67
C LEU A 80 -0.35 -10.16 10.05
N LEU A 81 -1.42 -10.26 10.85
CA LEU A 81 -1.87 -11.55 11.38
C LEU A 81 -2.53 -12.42 10.32
N SER A 82 -3.46 -11.85 9.54
CA SER A 82 -4.13 -12.53 8.43
C SER A 82 -3.09 -13.12 7.47
N ALA A 83 -2.09 -12.32 7.09
CA ALA A 83 -1.08 -12.69 6.13
C ALA A 83 0.08 -13.53 6.74
N ILE A 84 0.35 -13.45 8.06
CA ILE A 84 1.16 -14.45 8.79
C ILE A 84 0.45 -15.82 8.80
N PHE A 85 -0.87 -15.86 9.07
CA PHE A 85 -1.66 -17.09 9.07
C PHE A 85 -1.85 -17.69 7.67
N GLN A 86 -1.77 -16.87 6.62
CA GLN A 86 -1.74 -17.32 5.22
C GLN A 86 -0.36 -17.81 4.76
N GLY A 87 0.68 -17.73 5.59
CA GLY A 87 2.02 -18.23 5.28
C GLY A 87 2.93 -17.23 4.56
N SER A 88 2.50 -15.98 4.41
CA SER A 88 3.17 -14.91 3.67
C SER A 88 4.15 -14.09 4.52
N GLY A 89 4.54 -14.60 5.70
CA GLY A 89 5.08 -13.88 6.88
C GLY A 89 6.43 -13.13 6.76
N LYS A 90 6.68 -12.45 5.64
CA LYS A 90 7.72 -11.43 5.48
C LYS A 90 7.14 -10.24 4.72
N PHE A 91 6.62 -9.25 5.44
CA PHE A 91 6.25 -7.95 4.89
C PHE A 91 7.50 -7.09 4.83
N ASP A 92 8.36 -7.45 3.90
CA ASP A 92 9.55 -6.66 3.61
C ASP A 92 9.18 -5.68 2.51
N VAL A 93 9.24 -4.38 2.82
CA VAL A 93 9.07 -3.32 1.82
C VAL A 93 10.34 -3.33 0.99
N LYS A 94 10.24 -3.79 -0.26
CA LYS A 94 11.41 -3.92 -1.15
C LYS A 94 11.49 -2.72 -2.06
N VAL A 95 12.58 -1.96 -1.91
CA VAL A 95 12.95 -0.91 -2.86
C VAL A 95 13.87 -1.51 -3.91
N LYS A 96 13.51 -1.34 -5.19
CA LYS A 96 14.32 -1.79 -6.33
C LYS A 96 14.48 -0.65 -7.33
N THR A 97 15.66 -0.55 -7.94
CA THR A 97 15.86 0.34 -9.09
C THR A 97 15.07 -0.19 -10.28
N ALA A 98 14.31 0.68 -10.94
CA ALA A 98 13.55 0.33 -12.12
C ALA A 98 13.46 1.57 -13.03
N ASP A 99 14.40 1.69 -13.96
CA ASP A 99 14.49 2.84 -14.85
C ASP A 99 13.45 2.72 -15.98
N TYR A 100 12.28 3.31 -15.76
CA TYR A 100 11.27 3.49 -16.80
C TYR A 100 11.43 4.87 -17.41
N SER A 101 11.63 4.94 -18.74
CA SER A 101 11.70 6.22 -19.46
C SER A 101 10.37 6.98 -19.45
N ASN A 102 9.24 6.28 -19.30
CA ASN A 102 7.92 6.84 -19.04
C ASN A 102 7.06 5.77 -18.35
N VAL A 103 6.94 5.86 -17.03
CA VAL A 103 6.22 4.86 -16.23
C VAL A 103 4.73 4.85 -16.50
N LEU A 104 4.13 6.00 -16.80
CA LEU A 104 2.72 6.12 -17.12
C LEU A 104 2.38 5.32 -18.37
N SER A 105 3.16 5.47 -19.44
CA SER A 105 2.94 4.68 -20.67
C SER A 105 3.31 3.20 -20.48
N SER A 106 4.20 2.87 -19.55
CA SER A 106 4.61 1.48 -19.32
C SER A 106 3.66 0.70 -18.41
N VAL A 107 2.90 1.40 -17.57
CA VAL A 107 2.04 0.79 -16.53
C VAL A 107 0.57 1.11 -16.77
N ALA A 108 0.22 2.37 -17.04
CA ALA A 108 -1.17 2.76 -17.24
C ALA A 108 -1.71 2.29 -18.60
N GLU A 109 -0.93 2.38 -19.68
CA GLU A 109 -1.38 1.98 -21.04
C GLU A 109 -1.51 0.46 -21.25
N VAL A 110 -1.23 -0.35 -20.22
CA VAL A 110 -1.44 -1.80 -20.27
C VAL A 110 -2.94 -2.10 -20.10
N ALA A 111 -3.56 -2.63 -21.14
CA ALA A 111 -4.97 -3.04 -21.12
C ALA A 111 -5.27 -4.02 -19.97
N GLY A 112 -6.42 -3.83 -19.30
CA GLY A 112 -6.84 -4.60 -18.13
C GLY A 112 -6.30 -4.05 -16.80
N THR A 113 -5.71 -2.85 -16.79
CA THR A 113 -5.07 -2.28 -15.60
C THR A 113 -5.78 -1.01 -15.14
N ASN A 114 -6.19 -1.00 -13.88
CA ASN A 114 -6.61 0.22 -13.19
C ASN A 114 -5.39 0.81 -12.49
N VAL A 115 -5.16 2.12 -12.66
CA VAL A 115 -3.99 2.79 -12.09
C VAL A 115 -4.42 4.08 -11.40
N LEU A 116 -3.92 4.29 -10.19
CA LEU A 116 -3.98 5.56 -9.49
C LEU A 116 -2.64 6.28 -9.58
N VAL A 117 -2.70 7.59 -9.81
CA VAL A 117 -1.54 8.46 -9.80
C VAL A 117 -1.73 9.52 -8.73
N PHE A 118 -0.88 9.48 -7.70
CA PHE A 118 -0.88 10.45 -6.62
C PHE A 118 0.15 11.54 -6.93
N GLU A 119 -0.28 12.80 -6.85
CA GLU A 119 0.60 13.95 -7.09
C GLU A 119 0.73 14.81 -5.83
N PHE A 120 1.97 15.15 -5.54
CA PHE A 120 2.34 15.99 -4.40
C PHE A 120 2.44 17.45 -4.83
N PRO A 121 2.21 18.40 -3.91
CA PRO A 121 2.17 19.81 -4.25
C PRO A 121 3.51 20.30 -4.80
N SER A 122 3.46 21.24 -5.75
CA SER A 122 4.59 22.11 -6.05
C SER A 122 4.59 23.29 -5.08
N GLN A 123 5.75 23.86 -4.72
CA GLN A 123 5.79 25.11 -3.95
C GLN A 123 5.20 26.25 -4.79
N ASP A 124 4.55 27.18 -4.10
CA ASP A 124 3.91 28.39 -4.64
C ASP A 124 4.88 29.31 -5.44
N ASP A 125 6.19 29.05 -5.42
CA ASP A 125 7.21 29.76 -6.19
C ASP A 125 7.57 29.09 -7.53
N GLY A 126 6.86 28.03 -7.91
CA GLY A 126 7.12 27.26 -9.12
C GLY A 126 8.23 26.21 -8.99
N LYS A 127 8.75 25.96 -7.79
CA LYS A 127 9.67 24.83 -7.53
C LYS A 127 8.89 23.58 -7.15
N GLN A 128 9.24 22.48 -7.79
CA GLN A 128 8.68 21.17 -7.51
C GLN A 128 9.08 20.71 -6.10
N ILE A 129 8.12 20.29 -5.25
CA ILE A 129 8.43 19.72 -3.93
C ILE A 129 8.63 18.23 -4.11
N PHE A 130 9.87 17.80 -3.95
CA PHE A 130 10.16 16.39 -3.85
C PHE A 130 9.84 15.87 -2.44
N GLN A 131 9.13 14.75 -2.41
CA GLN A 131 8.96 13.89 -1.26
C GLN A 131 10.16 12.97 -1.15
N THR A 132 10.46 12.58 0.08
CA THR A 132 11.46 11.58 0.39
C THR A 132 10.79 10.24 0.69
N LEU A 133 11.38 9.13 0.22
CA LEU A 133 10.88 7.80 0.56
C LEU A 133 11.16 7.46 2.03
N GLU A 134 10.11 7.16 2.79
CA GLU A 134 10.21 6.65 4.16
C GLU A 134 9.78 5.19 4.25
N VAL A 135 10.66 4.33 4.76
CA VAL A 135 10.41 2.90 4.99
C VAL A 135 10.59 2.61 6.48
N ASN A 136 9.57 2.03 7.08
CA ASN A 136 9.37 1.80 8.50
C ASN A 136 9.64 3.03 9.39
N GLY A 137 9.26 4.22 8.92
CA GLY A 137 9.48 5.49 9.62
C GLY A 137 10.91 6.03 9.55
N GLU A 138 11.77 5.41 8.74
CA GLU A 138 13.12 5.90 8.47
C GLU A 138 13.25 6.35 7.01
N VAL A 139 13.97 7.45 6.78
CA VAL A 139 14.30 7.92 5.43
C VAL A 139 15.17 6.87 4.73
N TYR A 140 14.67 6.34 3.62
CA TYR A 140 15.41 5.39 2.80
C TYR A 140 16.60 6.07 2.12
N LYS A 141 17.77 5.45 2.25
CA LYS A 141 19.00 5.90 1.61
C LYS A 141 19.49 4.85 0.61
N ASP A 142 19.57 5.20 -0.66
CA ASP A 142 20.20 4.34 -1.67
C ASP A 142 21.71 4.36 -1.47
N SER A 143 22.26 3.20 -1.07
CA SER A 143 23.69 3.00 -0.87
C SER A 143 24.48 2.93 -2.17
N ASN A 144 23.80 2.82 -3.33
CA ASN A 144 24.43 2.79 -4.64
C ASN A 144 24.49 4.17 -5.32
N SER A 145 23.79 5.18 -4.78
CA SER A 145 23.83 6.54 -5.33
C SER A 145 25.16 7.23 -5.01
N LEU A 146 25.84 7.74 -6.05
CA LEU A 146 27.11 8.46 -5.92
C LEU A 146 26.94 9.92 -5.49
N ASN A 147 25.76 10.51 -5.68
CA ASN A 147 25.42 11.88 -5.31
C ASN A 147 23.98 11.89 -4.78
N GLU A 148 23.79 12.44 -3.58
CA GLU A 148 22.54 12.44 -2.83
C GLU A 148 21.94 11.03 -2.64
N SER A 149 22.13 10.50 -1.43
CA SER A 149 21.66 9.16 -1.04
C SER A 149 20.13 9.07 -0.90
N THR A 150 19.43 10.20 -0.87
CA THR A 150 18.00 10.26 -0.56
C THR A 150 17.19 10.08 -1.83
N VAL A 151 16.19 9.20 -1.80
CA VAL A 151 15.29 8.99 -2.93
C VAL A 151 14.21 10.08 -2.94
N GLU A 152 14.20 10.90 -3.99
CA GLU A 152 13.27 12.01 -4.19
C GLU A 152 12.24 11.71 -5.30
N TYR A 153 10.98 12.08 -5.08
CA TYR A 153 9.88 11.89 -6.03
C TYR A 153 8.76 12.92 -5.79
N ASP A 154 7.92 13.21 -6.78
CA ASP A 154 6.75 14.09 -6.62
C ASP A 154 5.46 13.47 -7.20
N MET A 155 5.58 12.23 -7.69
CA MET A 155 4.50 11.45 -8.25
C MET A 155 4.65 10.00 -7.84
N ILE A 156 3.54 9.38 -7.46
CA ILE A 156 3.45 7.93 -7.26
C ILE A 156 2.48 7.37 -8.29
N VAL A 157 2.91 6.32 -9.01
CA VAL A 157 2.07 5.55 -9.92
C VAL A 157 1.81 4.19 -9.28
N MET A 158 0.54 3.88 -9.02
CA MET A 158 0.10 2.68 -8.33
C MET A 158 -0.88 1.90 -9.22
N PRO A 159 -0.42 0.85 -9.92
CA PRO A 159 -1.33 -0.16 -10.45
C PRO A 159 -2.10 -0.84 -9.32
N LEU A 160 -3.40 -1.03 -9.55
CA LEU A 160 -4.29 -1.73 -8.64
C LEU A 160 -4.42 -3.19 -9.05
N VAL A 161 -4.43 -4.08 -8.07
CA VAL A 161 -4.63 -5.52 -8.26
C VAL A 161 -6.00 -5.90 -7.72
N ASP A 162 -6.85 -6.48 -8.57
CA ASP A 162 -8.11 -7.12 -8.14
C ASP A 162 -7.80 -8.53 -7.62
N SER A 163 -7.96 -8.74 -6.31
CA SER A 163 -7.62 -10.01 -5.66
C SER A 163 -8.36 -10.15 -4.34
N ASP A 164 -9.09 -11.26 -4.17
CA ASP A 164 -9.76 -11.62 -2.90
C ASP A 164 -8.79 -11.79 -1.70
N ASN A 165 -7.48 -11.77 -1.94
CA ASN A 165 -6.44 -11.96 -0.93
C ASN A 165 -5.40 -10.83 -0.97
N TYR A 166 -4.61 -10.74 0.09
CA TYR A 166 -3.39 -9.93 0.10
C TYR A 166 -2.44 -10.35 -1.02
N ASP A 167 -2.12 -9.40 -1.90
CA ASP A 167 -1.16 -9.61 -2.99
C ASP A 167 -0.05 -8.56 -2.96
N LEU A 168 1.03 -8.81 -3.68
CA LEU A 168 2.16 -7.91 -3.81
C LEU A 168 1.79 -6.71 -4.69
N CYS A 169 1.46 -5.61 -4.04
CA CYS A 169 1.31 -4.31 -4.66
C CYS A 169 2.68 -3.73 -5.00
N THR A 170 2.74 -3.05 -6.14
CA THR A 170 3.94 -2.34 -6.58
C THR A 170 3.56 -0.89 -6.81
N ILE A 171 4.33 0.04 -6.24
CA ILE A 171 4.26 1.46 -6.58
C ILE A 171 5.55 1.88 -7.27
N TYR A 172 5.43 2.86 -8.14
CA TYR A 172 6.57 3.47 -8.83
C TYR A 172 6.71 4.92 -8.39
N LEU A 173 7.91 5.26 -7.92
CA LEU A 173 8.26 6.62 -7.51
C LEU A 173 8.80 7.35 -8.73
N ALA A 174 8.14 8.43 -9.14
CA ALA A 174 8.43 9.13 -10.38
C ALA A 174 8.55 10.64 -10.19
N ASN A 175 9.18 11.28 -11.19
CA ASN A 175 9.15 12.72 -11.36
C ASN A 175 8.01 13.10 -12.35
N SER A 176 7.16 14.07 -12.01
CA SER A 176 5.99 14.46 -12.81
C SER A 176 6.35 15.14 -14.14
N VAL A 177 7.52 15.79 -14.24
CA VAL A 177 8.02 16.44 -15.46
C VAL A 177 8.47 15.41 -16.47
N THR A 178 9.31 14.47 -16.05
CA THR A 178 9.91 13.48 -16.94
C THR A 178 9.11 12.19 -17.04
N LYS A 179 8.21 11.94 -16.08
CA LYS A 179 7.51 10.66 -15.85
C LYS A 179 8.47 9.47 -15.75
N VAL A 180 9.74 9.75 -15.44
CA VAL A 180 10.75 8.73 -15.21
C VAL A 180 10.58 8.25 -13.79
N SER A 181 10.48 6.93 -13.65
CA SER A 181 10.65 6.28 -12.36
C SER A 181 12.03 5.68 -12.33
N SER A 182 12.76 5.90 -11.24
CA SER A 182 14.04 5.23 -10.97
C SER A 182 13.89 4.17 -9.89
N TYR A 183 12.78 4.16 -9.15
CA TYR A 183 12.55 3.27 -8.03
C TYR A 183 11.13 2.72 -8.05
N LYS A 184 11.01 1.43 -7.75
CA LYS A 184 9.75 0.81 -7.38
C LYS A 184 9.80 0.29 -5.94
N VAL A 185 8.66 0.35 -5.28
CA VAL A 185 8.47 -0.16 -3.93
C VAL A 185 7.40 -1.23 -3.96
N GLU A 186 7.72 -2.41 -3.43
CA GLU A 186 6.83 -3.56 -3.38
C GLU A 186 6.39 -3.80 -1.93
N PHE A 187 5.08 -3.88 -1.68
CA PHE A 187 4.46 -4.14 -0.37
C PHE A 187 3.18 -4.96 -0.56
N PHE A 188 2.65 -5.57 0.49
CA PHE A 188 1.39 -6.33 0.40
C PHE A 188 0.19 -5.43 0.72
N ALA A 189 -0.92 -5.57 -0.01
CA ALA A 189 -2.19 -4.94 0.36
C ALA A 189 -3.37 -5.74 -0.22
N HIS A 190 -4.58 -5.45 0.26
CA HIS A 190 -5.83 -6.00 -0.29
C HIS A 190 -6.61 -4.88 -0.96
N GLN A 191 -6.61 -4.83 -2.30
CA GLN A 191 -7.00 -3.64 -3.06
C GLN A 191 -8.34 -3.77 -3.81
N SER A 192 -9.12 -4.85 -3.63
CA SER A 192 -10.30 -5.14 -4.45
C SER A 192 -11.37 -4.04 -4.37
N GLU A 193 -11.70 -3.55 -3.18
CA GLU A 193 -12.69 -2.47 -3.05
C GLU A 193 -12.22 -1.15 -3.69
N LEU A 194 -10.92 -0.87 -3.60
CA LEU A 194 -10.31 0.29 -4.27
C LEU A 194 -10.31 0.11 -5.79
N TYR A 195 -10.00 -1.10 -6.28
CA TYR A 195 -10.03 -1.46 -7.69
C TYR A 195 -11.44 -1.28 -8.27
N ASP A 196 -12.46 -1.85 -7.62
CA ASP A 196 -13.86 -1.75 -8.03
C ASP A 196 -14.36 -0.31 -8.04
N TYR A 197 -13.98 0.46 -7.01
CA TYR A 197 -14.35 1.86 -6.96
C TYR A 197 -13.77 2.63 -8.14
N VAL A 198 -12.49 2.44 -8.47
CA VAL A 198 -11.84 3.09 -9.61
C VAL A 198 -12.47 2.67 -10.94
N ALA A 199 -12.79 1.38 -11.12
CA ALA A 199 -13.52 0.91 -12.28
C ALA A 199 -14.88 1.63 -12.43
N SER A 200 -15.62 1.79 -11.33
CA SER A 200 -16.93 2.47 -11.33
C SER A 200 -16.86 3.97 -11.70
N LEU A 201 -15.72 4.62 -11.48
CA LEU A 201 -15.53 6.02 -11.86
C LEU A 201 -15.55 6.20 -13.38
N ALA A 202 -15.02 5.23 -14.14
CA ALA A 202 -15.06 5.25 -15.60
C ALA A 202 -16.50 5.19 -16.12
N GLU A 203 -17.35 4.37 -15.52
CA GLU A 203 -18.76 4.23 -15.91
C GLU A 203 -19.59 5.49 -15.66
N LYS A 204 -19.24 6.26 -14.62
CA LYS A 204 -19.91 7.53 -14.31
C LYS A 204 -19.61 8.62 -15.32
N VAL A 205 -18.40 8.64 -15.89
CA VAL A 205 -17.97 9.64 -16.89
C VAL A 205 -18.54 9.34 -18.28
N ALA A 206 -18.87 8.07 -18.56
CA ALA A 206 -19.46 7.64 -19.84
C ALA A 206 -20.97 7.91 -19.99
N LYS A 207 -21.65 8.39 -18.93
CA LYS A 207 -23.10 8.71 -18.92
C LYS A 207 -23.33 10.21 -18.96
#